data_AF-A0A0M4D5C3-F1
#
_entry.id   AF-A0A0M4D5C3-F1
#
_cell.length_a   1.000
_cell.length_b   1.000
_cell.length_c   1.000
_cell.angle_alpha   90.00
_cell.angle_beta   90.00
_cell.angle_gamma   90.00
#
_symmetry.space_group_name_H-M   'P 1'
#
loop_
_entity.id
_entity.type
_entity.pdbx_description
1 polymer ?
#
loop_
_entity_poly.entity_id
_entity_poly.type
_entity_poly.pdbx_seq_one_letter_code
_entity_poly.pdbx_strand_id
1 'polypeptide(L)'
;MNRPISPSAAPPSSGGTPWRPISRGEIERFARALSSAYEVVGVQRLRGRLTLERLDDPAELLLEFPPRVHSPKKYLFPHWEKLFRFRLGGRVLLEAEKAAAPRVIFGMHPCDLHAVRVLDDCLFEGEADSAYRAKREATILIGVDCVPDEHCFCTSMGTDRVAGGFDLFLHKVDGGYLAQTGSERGEALLGRYLPQVALRPGEPPLPLQVKQTQSALRFSVESLAPLLEGVYDHPLWGELGEKCLGCGACTLLCPSCYCFNVQDRLDLDLEGGERLRTWDSCQLDQFSKVAGGGDFRADQADRQRHRFFRKYKYLWEKHQRTACVGCGRCSRECLSRIDPPSVLNRLFTAEALPEIPETPGGEYHPQLAEVVGVETLTEGERGLRLRLDAPLAFAPGAFMEVSVFGLGEAPFTIASPPDGTCEIDLVVRAAGALTCALHRLKPGDTVGVRGPFGSGFPVDRFLGRDVLLIAGGLGLVTLRSLLLTILARRGEFGRVLLLCGARSPEAFLFRHDLLRWHREGILDCRFTVSDGGDAWSGAVGDVTVLLRDLDLAPQRTTAAVSGPPGMYRFVNPLLLRLGIPEEAIYLNLERHMKCGLGKCGKCRINDICVCECGPIFSYDRVRHLREAIER
;
A
#
# COMPACT_ATOMS: atom_id res chain seq x y z
N MET A 1 -7.83 42.42 1.02
CA MET A 1 -8.38 41.31 1.83
C MET A 1 -9.36 40.54 0.97
N ASN A 2 -8.89 39.55 0.21
CA ASN A 2 -9.72 38.70 -0.64
C ASN A 2 -9.49 37.25 -0.23
N ARG A 3 -10.59 36.53 -0.01
CA ARG A 3 -10.63 35.16 0.54
C ARG A 3 -9.86 34.15 -0.32
N PRO A 4 -9.24 33.13 0.29
CA PRO A 4 -8.69 31.99 -0.43
C PRO A 4 -9.82 31.13 -1.00
N ILE A 5 -9.68 30.72 -2.26
CA ILE A 5 -10.60 29.79 -2.93
C ILE A 5 -10.43 28.42 -2.28
N SER A 6 -11.51 27.91 -1.69
CA SER A 6 -11.57 26.60 -1.03
C SER A 6 -11.52 25.46 -2.04
N PRO A 7 -10.75 24.37 -1.83
CA PRO A 7 -10.80 23.17 -2.64
C PRO A 7 -11.94 22.28 -2.14
N SER A 8 -13.18 22.62 -2.49
CA SER A 8 -14.33 21.75 -2.25
C SER A 8 -15.42 22.06 -3.27
N ALA A 9 -15.33 21.39 -4.41
CA ALA A 9 -16.50 21.15 -5.23
C ALA A 9 -16.94 19.72 -4.92
N ALA A 10 -18.05 19.59 -4.18
CA ALA A 10 -18.81 18.36 -4.09
C ALA A 10 -19.13 17.85 -5.51
N PRO A 11 -19.22 16.53 -5.74
CA PRO A 11 -19.66 16.02 -7.04
C PRO A 11 -21.04 16.61 -7.35
N PRO A 12 -21.28 17.09 -8.58
CA PRO A 12 -22.59 17.62 -8.94
C PRO A 12 -23.65 16.55 -8.69
N SER A 13 -24.75 16.98 -8.07
CA SER A 13 -25.97 16.22 -7.87
C SER A 13 -26.41 15.52 -9.16
N SER A 14 -26.97 14.32 -9.02
CA SER A 14 -27.44 13.35 -10.01
C SER A 14 -28.38 13.86 -11.13
N GLY A 15 -27.94 14.82 -11.93
CA GLY A 15 -28.47 15.13 -13.25
C GLY A 15 -27.48 14.59 -14.28
N GLY A 16 -27.91 13.63 -15.10
CA GLY A 16 -27.03 12.99 -16.10
C GLY A 16 -26.33 14.01 -16.97
N THR A 17 -25.00 13.91 -17.08
CA THR A 17 -24.21 14.77 -17.96
C THR A 17 -24.72 14.64 -19.40
N PRO A 18 -25.07 15.74 -20.08
CA PRO A 18 -25.58 15.66 -21.44
C PRO A 18 -24.53 15.12 -22.41
N TRP A 19 -24.87 14.08 -23.15
CA TRP A 19 -24.01 13.49 -24.18
C TRP A 19 -24.32 14.09 -25.54
N ARG A 20 -23.28 14.36 -26.33
CA ARG A 20 -23.39 14.95 -27.67
C ARG A 20 -22.70 14.04 -28.70
N PRO A 21 -23.41 13.43 -29.66
CA PRO A 21 -22.77 12.66 -30.72
C PRO A 21 -22.05 13.61 -31.68
N ILE A 22 -20.76 13.40 -31.91
CA ILE A 22 -19.93 14.22 -32.78
C ILE A 22 -19.21 13.32 -33.79
N SER A 23 -19.37 13.62 -35.06
CA SER A 23 -18.64 12.98 -36.14
C SER A 23 -17.20 13.47 -36.23
N ARG A 24 -16.33 12.68 -36.86
CA ARG A 24 -14.94 13.05 -37.08
C ARG A 24 -14.78 14.39 -37.85
N GLY A 25 -15.63 14.62 -38.86
CA GLY A 25 -15.62 15.87 -39.64
C GLY A 25 -16.08 17.09 -38.83
N GLU A 26 -16.96 16.91 -37.84
CA GLU A 26 -17.34 17.98 -36.92
C GLU A 26 -16.21 18.35 -35.96
N ILE A 27 -15.43 17.37 -35.49
CA ILE A 27 -14.25 17.63 -34.66
C ILE A 27 -13.20 18.42 -35.44
N GLU A 28 -12.98 18.09 -36.71
CA GLU A 28 -12.07 18.86 -37.57
C GLU A 28 -12.54 20.31 -37.74
N ARG A 29 -13.83 20.52 -38.07
CA ARG A 29 -14.41 21.88 -38.17
C ARG A 29 -14.30 22.64 -36.85
N PHE A 30 -14.50 21.95 -35.73
CA PHE A 30 -14.36 22.51 -34.40
C PHE A 30 -12.92 22.95 -34.12
N ALA A 31 -11.93 22.10 -34.37
CA ALA A 31 -10.51 22.45 -34.23
C ALA A 31 -10.11 23.62 -35.16
N ARG A 32 -10.64 23.66 -36.39
CA ARG A 32 -10.43 24.77 -37.34
C ARG A 32 -11.03 26.08 -36.85
N ALA A 33 -12.24 26.06 -36.30
CA ALA A 33 -12.86 27.26 -35.75
C ALA A 33 -12.09 27.81 -34.54
N LEU A 34 -11.58 26.93 -33.67
CA LEU A 34 -10.80 27.30 -32.49
C LEU A 34 -9.47 27.99 -32.85
N SER A 35 -8.88 27.67 -34.00
CA SER A 35 -7.58 28.21 -34.45
C SER A 35 -7.59 29.73 -34.64
N SER A 36 -8.77 30.36 -34.71
CA SER A 36 -8.91 31.82 -34.78
C SER A 36 -8.67 32.55 -33.46
N ALA A 37 -8.87 31.87 -32.33
CA ALA A 37 -8.85 32.47 -31.00
C ALA A 37 -7.93 31.76 -29.99
N TYR A 38 -7.53 30.54 -30.30
CA TYR A 38 -6.70 29.69 -29.44
C TYR A 38 -5.51 29.14 -30.21
N GLU A 39 -4.40 28.95 -29.50
CA GLU A 39 -3.39 28.01 -29.95
C GLU A 39 -3.95 26.59 -29.85
N VAL A 40 -4.16 25.94 -30.99
CA VAL A 40 -4.69 24.58 -31.03
C VAL A 40 -3.54 23.59 -31.11
N VAL A 41 -3.45 22.73 -30.11
CA VAL A 41 -2.44 21.67 -29.98
C VAL A 41 -3.13 20.32 -30.10
N GLY A 42 -2.51 19.40 -30.83
CA GLY A 42 -3.05 18.05 -31.02
C GLY A 42 -1.98 17.08 -31.47
N VAL A 43 -2.31 15.79 -31.43
CA VAL A 43 -1.39 14.76 -31.93
C VAL A 43 -1.43 14.77 -33.45
N GLN A 44 -0.28 14.76 -34.10
CA GLN A 44 -0.15 14.70 -35.56
C GLN A 44 1.08 13.87 -35.96
N ARG A 45 1.18 13.52 -37.25
CA ARG A 45 2.38 12.85 -37.79
C ARG A 45 3.32 13.90 -38.36
N LEU A 46 4.41 14.17 -37.64
CA LEU A 46 5.47 15.05 -38.11
C LEU A 46 6.73 14.23 -38.37
N ARG A 47 7.29 14.31 -39.58
CA ARG A 47 8.52 13.59 -39.98
C ARG A 47 8.46 12.08 -39.68
N GLY A 48 7.30 11.45 -39.94
CA GLY A 48 7.08 10.02 -39.74
C GLY A 48 6.84 9.58 -38.28
N ARG A 49 6.83 10.50 -37.31
CA ARG A 49 6.61 10.21 -35.88
C ARG A 49 5.33 10.87 -35.37
N LEU A 50 4.66 10.21 -34.42
CA LEU A 50 3.54 10.80 -33.70
C LEU A 50 4.06 11.80 -32.68
N THR A 51 3.60 13.05 -32.75
CA THR A 51 3.98 14.11 -31.83
C THR A 51 2.76 14.93 -31.43
N LEU A 52 2.77 15.46 -30.21
CA LEU A 52 1.79 16.44 -29.74
C LEU A 52 2.39 17.82 -30.02
N GLU A 53 1.88 18.53 -31.01
CA GLU A 53 2.37 19.84 -31.43
C GLU A 53 1.24 20.80 -31.77
N ARG A 54 1.56 22.08 -31.99
CA ARG A 54 0.62 23.03 -32.60
C ARG A 54 0.17 22.48 -33.96
N LEU A 55 -1.13 22.49 -34.20
CA LEU A 55 -1.71 22.10 -35.48
C LEU A 55 -1.70 23.31 -36.42
N ASP A 56 -1.01 23.19 -37.55
CA ASP A 56 -1.10 24.19 -38.63
C ASP A 56 -2.29 23.88 -39.56
N ASP A 57 -2.58 22.59 -39.80
CA ASP A 57 -3.82 22.13 -40.44
C ASP A 57 -4.62 21.20 -39.50
N PRO A 58 -5.80 21.62 -39.03
CA PRO A 58 -6.69 20.80 -38.19
C PRO A 58 -7.05 19.42 -38.76
N ALA A 59 -6.95 19.22 -40.08
CA ALA A 59 -7.18 17.92 -40.71
C ALA A 59 -6.16 16.85 -40.25
N GLU A 60 -4.95 17.26 -39.85
CA GLU A 60 -3.88 16.36 -39.39
C GLU A 60 -4.07 15.84 -37.96
N LEU A 61 -5.07 16.34 -37.22
CA LEU A 61 -5.33 15.97 -35.82
C LEU A 61 -5.62 14.46 -35.68
N LEU A 62 -4.78 13.70 -35.01
CA LEU A 62 -5.05 12.31 -34.65
C LEU A 62 -5.65 12.23 -33.25
N LEU A 63 -6.77 11.50 -33.13
CA LEU A 63 -7.44 11.23 -31.86
C LEU A 63 -7.24 9.79 -31.39
N GLU A 64 -6.87 8.90 -32.31
CA GLU A 64 -6.59 7.50 -32.02
C GLU A 64 -5.10 7.25 -32.16
N PHE A 65 -4.43 7.11 -31.02
CA PHE A 65 -3.01 6.83 -30.97
C PHE A 65 -2.65 6.10 -29.67
N PRO A 66 -1.59 5.28 -29.68
CA PRO A 66 -1.11 4.66 -28.45
C PRO A 66 -0.49 5.74 -27.53
N PRO A 67 -0.35 5.49 -26.22
CA PRO A 67 0.26 6.43 -25.27
C PRO A 67 1.80 6.60 -25.43
N ARG A 68 2.29 6.61 -26.67
CA ARG A 68 3.70 6.79 -27.09
C ARG A 68 4.08 8.24 -27.40
N VAL A 69 3.10 9.14 -27.36
CA VAL A 69 3.32 10.57 -27.59
C VAL A 69 3.84 11.23 -26.31
N HIS A 70 4.73 12.21 -26.47
CA HIS A 70 5.20 13.05 -25.35
C HIS A 70 4.03 13.64 -24.56
N SER A 71 4.21 13.72 -23.25
CA SER A 71 3.16 14.20 -22.36
C SER A 71 2.72 15.64 -22.69
N PRO A 72 1.41 15.93 -22.61
CA PRO A 72 0.87 17.30 -22.64
C PRO A 72 1.46 18.24 -21.58
N LYS A 73 2.13 17.71 -20.55
CA LYS A 73 2.84 18.48 -19.52
C LYS A 73 3.70 19.60 -20.11
N LYS A 74 4.35 19.40 -21.26
CA LYS A 74 5.22 20.42 -21.88
C LYS A 74 4.53 21.74 -22.22
N TYR A 75 3.20 21.78 -22.28
CA TYR A 75 2.43 23.01 -22.53
C TYR A 75 1.97 23.71 -21.25
N LEU A 76 1.79 22.96 -20.16
CA LEU A 76 1.39 23.48 -18.86
C LEU A 76 2.62 23.85 -18.00
N PHE A 77 3.67 23.04 -18.11
CA PHE A 77 4.93 23.14 -17.39
C PHE A 77 6.09 22.85 -18.38
N PRO A 78 6.48 23.84 -19.22
CA PRO A 78 7.44 23.62 -20.30
C PRO A 78 8.85 23.29 -19.81
N HIS A 79 9.63 22.61 -20.67
CA HIS A 79 11.02 22.23 -20.35
C HIS A 79 11.92 23.45 -20.22
N TRP A 80 11.71 24.50 -21.01
CA TRP A 80 12.38 25.79 -20.87
C TRP A 80 11.31 26.83 -20.68
N GLU A 81 11.31 27.46 -19.52
CA GLU A 81 10.31 28.43 -19.16
C GLU A 81 10.95 29.70 -18.67
N LYS A 82 10.72 30.80 -19.37
CA LYS A 82 11.12 32.10 -18.88
C LYS A 82 10.17 32.56 -17.78
N LEU A 83 10.74 32.93 -16.63
CA LEU A 83 9.98 33.44 -15.49
C LEU A 83 9.88 34.96 -15.53
N PHE A 84 11.02 35.63 -15.78
CA PHE A 84 11.09 37.08 -15.96
C PHE A 84 12.41 37.47 -16.64
N ARG A 85 12.46 38.69 -17.17
CA ARG A 85 13.70 39.34 -17.63
C ARG A 85 14.21 40.29 -16.55
N PHE A 86 15.52 40.43 -16.45
CA PHE A 86 16.16 41.40 -15.55
C PHE A 86 17.16 42.27 -16.31
N ARG A 87 17.38 43.49 -15.81
CA ARG A 87 18.44 44.41 -16.29
C ARG A 87 19.41 44.77 -15.18
N LEU A 88 20.69 44.80 -15.54
CA LEU A 88 21.86 45.09 -14.71
C LEU A 88 22.42 46.44 -15.16
N GLY A 89 21.96 47.52 -14.53
CA GLY A 89 22.32 48.89 -14.93
C GLY A 89 21.91 49.89 -13.85
N GLY A 90 22.41 49.71 -12.62
CA GLY A 90 21.96 50.43 -11.43
C GLY A 90 21.02 49.57 -10.58
N ARG A 91 19.77 50.02 -10.37
CA ARG A 91 18.77 49.23 -9.63
C ARG A 91 18.29 48.07 -10.51
N VAL A 92 18.33 46.85 -9.99
CA VAL A 92 17.79 45.66 -10.70
C VAL A 92 16.31 45.86 -10.97
N LEU A 93 15.95 45.87 -12.25
CA LEU A 93 14.55 45.93 -12.71
C LEU A 93 14.12 44.55 -13.18
N LEU A 94 12.96 44.11 -12.70
CA LEU A 94 12.32 42.86 -13.13
C LEU A 94 11.18 43.19 -14.08
N GLU A 95 11.24 42.67 -15.30
CA GLU A 95 10.18 42.78 -16.29
C GLU A 95 9.32 41.52 -16.22
N ALA A 96 8.03 41.71 -15.91
CA ALA A 96 7.08 40.61 -15.86
C ALA A 96 6.88 40.01 -17.26
N GLU A 97 6.76 38.68 -17.29
CA GLU A 97 6.46 37.96 -18.53
C GLU A 97 5.05 38.23 -19.06
N LYS A 98 4.86 38.00 -20.36
CA LYS A 98 3.55 38.13 -21.00
C LYS A 98 2.58 37.10 -20.45
N ALA A 99 1.30 37.48 -20.39
CA ALA A 99 0.21 36.57 -20.02
C ALA A 99 0.19 35.32 -20.91
N ALA A 100 -0.14 34.16 -20.32
CA ALA A 100 -0.26 32.91 -21.04
C ALA A 100 -1.32 33.03 -22.16
N ALA A 101 -0.96 32.64 -23.38
CA ALA A 101 -1.89 32.65 -24.51
C ALA A 101 -3.01 31.61 -24.30
N PRO A 102 -4.26 31.92 -24.67
CA PRO A 102 -5.34 30.94 -24.67
C PRO A 102 -4.99 29.73 -25.55
N ARG A 103 -5.12 28.53 -24.98
CA ARG A 103 -4.72 27.28 -25.64
C ARG A 103 -5.80 26.21 -25.53
N VAL A 104 -5.91 25.35 -26.54
CA VAL A 104 -6.70 24.12 -26.49
C VAL A 104 -5.78 22.94 -26.78
N ILE A 105 -5.77 21.94 -25.91
CA ILE A 105 -5.00 20.70 -26.10
C ILE A 105 -5.94 19.54 -26.37
N PHE A 106 -5.88 18.98 -27.57
CA PHE A 106 -6.57 17.76 -27.98
C PHE A 106 -5.73 16.51 -27.69
N GLY A 107 -6.40 15.40 -27.41
CA GLY A 107 -5.77 14.09 -27.31
C GLY A 107 -5.20 13.76 -25.93
N MET A 108 -5.75 14.32 -24.85
CA MET A 108 -5.27 13.94 -23.52
C MET A 108 -5.88 12.60 -23.10
N HIS A 109 -5.05 11.56 -22.95
CA HIS A 109 -5.53 10.29 -22.40
C HIS A 109 -5.93 10.42 -20.92
N PRO A 110 -6.77 9.53 -20.37
CA PRO A 110 -7.16 9.57 -18.95
C PRO A 110 -5.97 9.68 -17.98
N CYS A 111 -4.89 8.96 -18.24
CA CYS A 111 -3.68 9.02 -17.43
C CYS A 111 -2.98 10.39 -17.49
N ASP A 112 -3.05 11.11 -18.61
CA ASP A 112 -2.53 12.48 -18.73
C ASP A 112 -3.38 13.48 -17.94
N LEU A 113 -4.71 13.32 -17.94
CA LEU A 113 -5.61 14.15 -17.14
C LEU A 113 -5.42 13.93 -15.63
N HIS A 114 -5.25 12.67 -15.20
CA HIS A 114 -4.86 12.37 -13.81
C HIS A 114 -3.50 12.96 -13.46
N ALA A 115 -2.55 12.96 -14.40
CA ALA A 115 -1.24 13.54 -14.17
C ALA A 115 -1.30 15.07 -14.01
N VAL A 116 -2.17 15.77 -14.76
CA VAL A 116 -2.43 17.20 -14.53
C VAL A 116 -2.94 17.45 -13.12
N ARG A 117 -3.83 16.60 -12.60
CA ARG A 117 -4.29 16.71 -11.19
C ARG A 117 -3.15 16.55 -10.19
N VAL A 118 -2.21 15.63 -10.44
CA VAL A 118 -1.00 15.51 -9.61
C VAL A 118 -0.14 16.78 -9.67
N LEU A 119 0.00 17.40 -10.86
CA LEU A 119 0.71 18.66 -11.00
C LEU A 119 0.00 19.80 -10.28
N ASP A 120 -1.33 19.88 -10.39
CA ASP A 120 -2.16 20.86 -9.68
C ASP A 120 -1.98 20.72 -8.16
N ASP A 121 -2.05 19.48 -7.64
CA ASP A 121 -1.81 19.19 -6.21
C ASP A 121 -0.43 19.68 -5.74
N CYS A 122 0.61 19.52 -6.56
CA CYS A 122 2.00 19.84 -6.18
C CYS A 122 2.40 21.30 -6.42
N LEU A 123 1.89 21.93 -7.49
CA LEU A 123 2.29 23.28 -7.91
C LEU A 123 1.36 24.36 -7.37
N PHE A 124 0.18 24.01 -6.85
CA PHE A 124 -0.70 24.95 -6.14
C PHE A 124 -0.57 24.88 -4.62
N GLU A 125 0.20 23.93 -4.10
CA GLU A 125 0.44 23.82 -2.67
C GLU A 125 1.31 24.97 -2.15
N GLY A 126 0.97 25.51 -0.98
CA GLY A 126 1.71 26.59 -0.36
C GLY A 126 1.62 27.87 -1.18
N GLU A 127 2.76 28.44 -1.56
CA GLU A 127 2.80 29.54 -2.53
C GLU A 127 2.66 28.96 -3.94
N ALA A 128 1.47 29.13 -4.50
CA ALA A 128 1.16 28.57 -5.80
C ALA A 128 2.04 29.15 -6.92
N ASP A 129 2.52 28.25 -7.78
CA ASP A 129 3.32 28.62 -8.94
C ASP A 129 2.50 29.45 -9.93
N SER A 130 2.79 30.74 -9.98
CA SER A 130 2.02 31.72 -10.77
C SER A 130 2.10 31.45 -12.27
N ALA A 131 3.26 31.01 -12.75
CA ALA A 131 3.49 30.75 -14.17
C ALA A 131 2.77 29.49 -14.65
N TYR A 132 2.74 28.42 -13.84
CA TYR A 132 1.93 27.23 -14.08
C TYR A 132 0.43 27.55 -13.99
N ARG A 133 0.00 28.28 -12.94
CA ARG A 133 -1.40 28.71 -12.75
C ARG A 133 -1.93 29.45 -13.97
N ALA A 134 -1.19 30.45 -14.44
CA ALA A 134 -1.60 31.25 -15.60
C ALA A 134 -1.81 30.37 -16.85
N LYS A 135 -0.92 29.41 -17.13
CA LYS A 135 -1.11 28.47 -18.25
C LYS A 135 -2.25 27.51 -18.01
N ARG A 136 -2.40 26.99 -16.80
CA ARG A 136 -3.44 26.04 -16.43
C ARG A 136 -4.84 26.63 -16.58
N GLU A 137 -5.02 27.90 -16.23
CA GLU A 137 -6.27 28.67 -16.37
C GLU A 137 -6.53 29.06 -17.84
N ALA A 138 -5.49 29.45 -18.59
CA ALA A 138 -5.59 29.81 -20.01
C ALA A 138 -5.77 28.59 -20.95
N THR A 139 -5.57 27.36 -20.46
CA THR A 139 -5.64 26.14 -21.27
C THR A 139 -6.97 25.41 -21.09
N ILE A 140 -7.54 24.95 -22.21
CA ILE A 140 -8.67 24.03 -22.31
C ILE A 140 -8.13 22.62 -22.56
N LEU A 141 -8.58 21.65 -21.77
CA LEU A 141 -8.15 20.26 -21.84
C LEU A 141 -9.24 19.41 -22.50
N ILE A 142 -8.92 18.83 -23.67
CA ILE A 142 -9.80 17.93 -24.42
C ILE A 142 -9.23 16.51 -24.36
N GLY A 143 -9.91 15.65 -23.61
CA GLY A 143 -9.55 14.26 -23.44
C GLY A 143 -10.06 13.35 -24.56
N VAL A 144 -9.38 12.22 -24.75
CA VAL A 144 -9.81 11.15 -25.65
C VAL A 144 -9.50 9.80 -25.04
N ASP A 145 -10.35 8.81 -25.33
CA ASP A 145 -10.06 7.44 -24.97
C ASP A 145 -8.88 6.85 -25.75
N CYS A 146 -8.29 5.81 -25.15
CA CYS A 146 -7.14 5.12 -25.72
C CYS A 146 -7.16 3.64 -25.41
N VAL A 147 -6.45 2.88 -26.26
CA VAL A 147 -6.11 1.48 -26.02
C VAL A 147 -4.71 1.45 -25.40
N PRO A 148 -4.54 0.90 -24.17
CA PRO A 148 -3.23 0.77 -23.55
C PRO A 148 -2.32 -0.16 -24.36
N ASP A 149 -1.01 0.10 -24.34
CA ASP A 149 -0.02 -0.82 -24.90
C ASP A 149 0.62 -1.71 -23.82
N GLU A 150 1.55 -2.58 -24.23
CA GLU A 150 2.21 -3.58 -23.38
C GLU A 150 2.92 -3.00 -22.15
N HIS A 151 3.30 -1.72 -22.16
CA HIS A 151 3.98 -1.06 -21.05
C HIS A 151 3.01 -0.39 -20.06
N CYS A 152 1.74 -0.27 -20.43
CA CYS A 152 0.75 0.40 -19.61
C CYS A 152 0.26 -0.52 -18.48
N PHE A 153 0.07 0.07 -17.31
CA PHE A 153 -0.52 -0.56 -16.12
C PHE A 153 -1.47 0.44 -15.41
N CYS A 154 -2.03 1.39 -16.15
CA CYS A 154 -2.91 2.44 -15.65
C CYS A 154 -4.16 1.89 -14.95
N THR A 155 -4.60 0.70 -15.35
CA THR A 155 -5.69 -0.03 -14.69
C THR A 155 -5.34 -0.41 -13.26
N SER A 156 -4.14 -0.95 -13.01
CA SER A 156 -3.66 -1.21 -11.64
C SER A 156 -3.54 0.05 -10.80
N MET A 157 -3.28 1.19 -11.44
CA MET A 157 -3.22 2.49 -10.77
C MET A 157 -4.58 3.18 -10.63
N GLY A 158 -5.67 2.62 -11.19
CA GLY A 158 -7.00 3.25 -11.20
C GLY A 158 -7.11 4.54 -12.04
N THR A 159 -6.21 4.72 -13.02
CA THR A 159 -6.08 5.95 -13.84
C THR A 159 -6.37 5.72 -15.32
N ASP A 160 -6.93 4.56 -15.66
CA ASP A 160 -7.35 4.15 -17.00
C ASP A 160 -8.63 4.85 -17.47
N ARG A 161 -9.37 5.45 -16.54
CA ARG A 161 -10.64 6.19 -16.73
C ARG A 161 -10.64 7.51 -15.97
N VAL A 162 -11.52 8.43 -16.35
CA VAL A 162 -11.63 9.75 -15.73
C VAL A 162 -13.10 10.15 -15.59
N ALA A 163 -13.45 10.72 -14.43
CA ALA A 163 -14.80 11.24 -14.16
C ALA A 163 -14.88 12.78 -14.28
N GLY A 164 -13.74 13.47 -14.28
CA GLY A 164 -13.65 14.93 -14.35
C GLY A 164 -12.19 15.41 -14.35
N GLY A 165 -11.99 16.73 -14.44
CA GLY A 165 -10.65 17.33 -14.63
C GLY A 165 -10.28 17.60 -16.09
N PHE A 166 -11.28 17.57 -16.97
CA PHE A 166 -11.22 17.94 -18.38
C PHE A 166 -12.32 18.95 -18.68
N ASP A 167 -12.19 19.72 -19.76
CA ASP A 167 -13.26 20.59 -20.25
C ASP A 167 -14.20 19.82 -21.17
N LEU A 168 -13.63 19.01 -22.07
CA LEU A 168 -14.36 18.08 -22.94
C LEU A 168 -13.67 16.71 -22.93
N PHE A 169 -14.44 15.63 -23.05
CA PHE A 169 -13.90 14.29 -23.22
C PHE A 169 -14.61 13.57 -24.36
N LEU A 170 -13.82 12.99 -25.27
CA LEU A 170 -14.30 12.33 -26.48
C LEU A 170 -14.19 10.80 -26.30
N HIS A 171 -15.33 10.15 -26.15
CA HIS A 171 -15.45 8.68 -26.10
C HIS A 171 -15.64 8.14 -27.51
N LYS A 172 -14.83 7.18 -27.93
CA LYS A 172 -14.97 6.56 -29.25
C LYS A 172 -16.18 5.63 -29.28
N VAL A 173 -17.02 5.76 -30.30
CA VAL A 173 -18.18 4.88 -30.54
C VAL A 173 -18.23 4.44 -32.01
N ASP A 174 -19.05 3.44 -32.32
CA ASP A 174 -19.30 3.03 -33.69
C ASP A 174 -19.83 4.22 -34.52
N GLY A 175 -19.11 4.60 -35.58
CA GLY A 175 -19.47 5.71 -36.45
C GLY A 175 -19.03 7.12 -36.00
N GLY A 176 -18.32 7.29 -34.88
CA GLY A 176 -17.81 8.60 -34.46
C GLY A 176 -17.39 8.69 -33.00
N TYR A 177 -17.79 9.77 -32.34
CA TYR A 177 -17.45 10.06 -30.94
C TYR A 177 -18.69 10.51 -30.15
N LEU A 178 -18.71 10.22 -28.86
CA LEU A 178 -19.61 10.86 -27.89
C LEU A 178 -18.80 11.87 -27.07
N ALA A 179 -19.17 13.13 -27.16
CA ALA A 179 -18.57 14.18 -26.36
C ALA A 179 -19.31 14.34 -25.02
N GLN A 180 -18.52 14.34 -23.95
CA GLN A 180 -18.93 14.64 -22.59
C GLN A 180 -18.36 16.00 -22.20
N THR A 181 -19.18 16.87 -21.61
CA THR A 181 -18.72 18.14 -21.06
C THR A 181 -18.35 17.97 -19.58
N GLY A 182 -17.18 18.49 -19.20
CA GLY A 182 -16.63 18.38 -17.83
C GLY A 182 -16.48 19.72 -17.11
N SER A 183 -16.71 20.84 -17.81
CA SER A 183 -16.63 22.20 -17.27
C SER A 183 -17.60 23.15 -17.98
N GLU A 184 -17.91 24.29 -17.34
CA GLU A 184 -18.70 25.37 -17.97
C GLU A 184 -18.02 25.92 -19.22
N ARG A 185 -16.67 25.96 -19.25
CA ARG A 185 -15.89 26.35 -20.42
C ARG A 185 -16.11 25.37 -21.58
N GLY A 186 -16.11 24.07 -21.29
CA GLY A 186 -16.41 23.03 -22.28
C GLY A 186 -17.80 23.17 -22.88
N GLU A 187 -18.81 23.40 -22.04
CA GLU A 187 -20.19 23.61 -22.47
C GLU A 187 -20.32 24.85 -23.38
N ALA A 188 -19.70 25.97 -22.96
CA ALA A 188 -19.69 27.21 -23.74
C ALA A 188 -19.00 27.05 -25.10
N LEU A 189 -17.92 26.25 -25.17
CA LEU A 189 -17.22 25.97 -26.43
C LEU A 189 -18.10 25.18 -27.40
N LEU A 190 -18.77 24.12 -26.93
CA LEU A 190 -19.66 23.36 -27.78
C LEU A 190 -20.86 24.18 -28.24
N GLY A 191 -21.46 24.98 -27.34
CA GLY A 191 -22.56 25.88 -27.70
C GLY A 191 -22.16 26.91 -28.76
N ARG A 192 -20.94 27.46 -28.68
CA ARG A 192 -20.46 28.49 -29.62
C ARG A 192 -20.05 27.94 -30.98
N TYR A 193 -19.34 26.81 -31.02
CA TYR A 193 -18.69 26.34 -32.24
C TYR A 193 -19.36 25.11 -32.86
N LEU A 194 -20.21 24.39 -32.11
CA LEU A 194 -20.99 23.25 -32.59
C LEU A 194 -22.46 23.32 -32.09
N PRO A 195 -23.18 24.45 -32.30
CA PRO A 195 -24.56 24.62 -31.82
C PRO A 195 -25.54 23.59 -32.40
N GLN A 196 -25.24 23.05 -33.58
CA GLN A 196 -26.07 22.08 -34.29
C GLN A 196 -26.04 20.66 -33.70
N VAL A 197 -25.08 20.37 -32.81
CA VAL A 197 -24.97 19.03 -32.20
C VAL A 197 -26.03 18.90 -31.11
N ALA A 198 -27.12 18.21 -31.43
CA ALA A 198 -28.24 17.98 -30.53
C ALA A 198 -27.83 17.14 -29.31
N LEU A 199 -28.40 17.49 -28.15
CA LEU A 199 -28.29 16.71 -26.93
C LEU A 199 -28.95 15.34 -27.13
N ARG A 200 -28.28 14.27 -26.75
CA ARG A 200 -28.90 12.94 -26.65
C ARG A 200 -29.47 12.75 -25.23
N PRO A 201 -30.80 12.74 -25.03
CA PRO A 201 -31.38 12.29 -23.78
C PRO A 201 -31.25 10.75 -23.71
N GLY A 202 -30.61 10.23 -22.66
CA GLY A 202 -30.48 8.80 -22.40
C GLY A 202 -29.29 8.45 -21.51
N GLU A 203 -29.31 7.26 -20.90
CA GLU A 203 -28.15 6.68 -20.23
C GLU A 203 -27.07 6.32 -21.27
N PRO A 204 -25.78 6.57 -20.96
CA PRO A 204 -24.69 6.29 -21.88
C PRO A 204 -24.63 4.79 -22.20
N PRO A 205 -24.70 4.38 -23.48
CA PRO A 205 -24.25 3.05 -23.85
C PRO A 205 -22.74 3.13 -23.84
N LEU A 206 -22.10 2.69 -22.75
CA LEU A 206 -20.70 2.27 -22.60
C LEU A 206 -20.32 2.54 -21.14
N PRO A 207 -20.26 1.52 -20.27
CA PRO A 207 -19.50 1.70 -19.04
C PRO A 207 -18.08 2.12 -19.44
N LEU A 208 -17.44 3.00 -18.64
CA LEU A 208 -15.99 3.22 -18.68
C LEU A 208 -15.33 1.86 -18.42
N GLN A 209 -15.17 1.05 -19.47
CA GLN A 209 -14.73 -0.33 -19.31
C GLN A 209 -13.31 -0.27 -18.78
N VAL A 210 -13.10 -1.01 -17.70
CA VAL A 210 -11.78 -1.26 -17.14
C VAL A 210 -10.88 -1.69 -18.29
N LYS A 211 -9.84 -0.91 -18.56
CA LYS A 211 -9.00 -1.19 -19.73
C LYS A 211 -8.18 -2.43 -19.46
N GLN A 212 -8.07 -3.31 -20.45
CA GLN A 212 -7.16 -4.45 -20.35
C GLN A 212 -5.72 -3.96 -20.54
N THR A 213 -4.88 -4.25 -19.56
CA THR A 213 -3.44 -3.95 -19.58
C THR A 213 -2.67 -5.26 -19.53
N GLN A 214 -1.60 -5.37 -20.30
CA GLN A 214 -0.77 -6.59 -20.32
C GLN A 214 0.16 -6.66 -19.10
N SER A 215 0.60 -5.50 -18.61
CA SER A 215 1.36 -5.37 -17.37
C SER A 215 0.46 -4.89 -16.24
N ALA A 216 0.59 -5.50 -15.05
CA ALA A 216 -0.26 -5.21 -13.90
C ALA A 216 0.49 -5.39 -12.58
N LEU A 217 0.05 -4.66 -11.55
CA LEU A 217 0.39 -4.96 -10.17
C LEU A 217 -0.41 -6.19 -9.71
N ARG A 218 0.22 -7.06 -8.93
CA ARG A 218 -0.38 -8.28 -8.36
C ARG A 218 -1.16 -8.01 -7.06
N PHE A 219 -1.25 -6.74 -6.68
CA PHE A 219 -1.82 -6.28 -5.43
C PHE A 219 -2.48 -4.90 -5.66
N SER A 220 -3.23 -4.41 -4.66
CA SER A 220 -4.00 -3.17 -4.80
C SER A 220 -3.12 -1.92 -4.70
N VAL A 221 -3.53 -0.83 -5.36
CA VAL A 221 -2.78 0.45 -5.34
C VAL A 221 -2.64 1.01 -3.92
N GLU A 222 -3.61 0.74 -3.04
CA GLU A 222 -3.63 1.18 -1.64
C GLU A 222 -2.52 0.52 -0.83
N SER A 223 -2.06 -0.68 -1.23
CA SER A 223 -0.97 -1.39 -0.55
C SER A 223 0.42 -0.82 -0.89
N LEU A 224 0.54 0.10 -1.86
CA LEU A 224 1.84 0.63 -2.29
C LEU A 224 2.57 1.44 -1.21
N ALA A 225 1.86 2.31 -0.49
CA ALA A 225 2.49 3.12 0.55
C ALA A 225 2.93 2.25 1.75
N PRO A 226 2.08 1.35 2.30
CA PRO A 226 2.50 0.39 3.32
C PRO A 226 3.66 -0.52 2.87
N LEU A 227 3.61 -1.03 1.63
CA LEU A 227 4.69 -1.86 1.07
C LEU A 227 6.02 -1.09 1.08
N LEU A 228 6.01 0.16 0.60
CA LEU A 228 7.22 0.97 0.52
C LEU A 228 7.76 1.38 1.88
N GLU A 229 6.93 1.42 2.94
CA GLU A 229 7.43 1.62 4.31
C GLU A 229 8.38 0.48 4.73
N GLY A 230 8.04 -0.77 4.41
CA GLY A 230 8.80 -1.95 4.84
C GLY A 230 10.11 -2.19 4.09
N VAL A 231 10.28 -1.61 2.89
CA VAL A 231 11.39 -1.94 1.97
C VAL A 231 12.42 -0.85 1.81
N TYR A 232 12.56 0.09 2.76
CA TYR A 232 13.51 1.21 2.60
C TYR A 232 14.95 0.72 2.35
N ASP A 233 15.40 -0.28 3.09
CA ASP A 233 16.75 -0.84 3.01
C ASP A 233 16.83 -2.11 2.14
N HIS A 234 15.80 -2.39 1.33
CA HIS A 234 15.72 -3.63 0.56
C HIS A 234 16.84 -3.71 -0.51
N PRO A 235 17.54 -4.87 -0.65
CA PRO A 235 18.72 -5.00 -1.53
C PRO A 235 18.43 -4.76 -3.03
N LEU A 236 17.16 -4.90 -3.44
CA LEU A 236 16.72 -4.57 -4.80
C LEU A 236 17.10 -3.14 -5.22
N TRP A 237 17.17 -2.17 -4.30
CA TRP A 237 17.59 -0.80 -4.65
C TRP A 237 19.02 -0.77 -5.17
N GLY A 238 19.92 -1.58 -4.61
CA GLY A 238 21.29 -1.76 -5.10
C GLY A 238 21.32 -2.31 -6.53
N GLU A 239 20.59 -3.39 -6.78
CA GLU A 239 20.46 -4.00 -8.12
C GLU A 239 19.93 -2.99 -9.16
N LEU A 240 18.92 -2.20 -8.78
CA LEU A 240 18.37 -1.17 -9.66
C LEU A 240 19.35 -0.02 -9.89
N GLY A 241 20.13 0.35 -8.88
CA GLY A 241 21.19 1.34 -8.96
C GLY A 241 22.26 0.94 -9.97
N GLU A 242 22.76 -0.30 -9.91
CA GLU A 242 23.76 -0.84 -10.84
C GLU A 242 23.28 -0.84 -12.29
N LYS A 243 22.00 -1.12 -12.51
CA LYS A 243 21.39 -1.13 -13.84
C LYS A 243 21.13 0.29 -14.38
N CYS A 244 20.89 1.26 -13.49
CA CYS A 244 20.40 2.56 -13.91
C CYS A 244 21.49 3.46 -14.49
N LEU A 245 21.27 3.96 -15.71
CA LEU A 245 22.18 4.91 -16.37
C LEU A 245 22.10 6.34 -15.83
N GLY A 246 21.14 6.66 -14.95
CA GLY A 246 20.96 8.03 -14.45
C GLY A 246 20.48 9.06 -15.48
N CYS A 247 20.01 8.64 -16.66
CA CYS A 247 19.70 9.56 -17.77
C CYS A 247 18.42 10.42 -17.58
N GLY A 248 17.64 10.21 -16.52
CA GLY A 248 16.44 10.99 -16.23
C GLY A 248 15.23 10.75 -17.16
N ALA A 249 15.33 9.88 -18.17
CA ALA A 249 14.22 9.60 -19.12
C ALA A 249 12.90 9.28 -18.40
N CYS A 250 12.96 8.50 -17.32
CA CYS A 250 11.80 8.11 -16.53
C CYS A 250 11.07 9.26 -15.83
N THR A 251 11.72 10.41 -15.60
CA THR A 251 11.10 11.59 -14.98
C THR A 251 10.82 12.69 -16.00
N LEU A 252 11.69 12.88 -16.99
CA LEU A 252 11.52 13.91 -18.01
C LEU A 252 10.30 13.64 -18.89
N LEU A 253 10.04 12.37 -19.21
CA LEU A 253 8.87 11.95 -20.01
C LEU A 253 7.62 11.72 -19.17
N CYS A 254 7.76 11.64 -17.86
CA CYS A 254 6.65 11.37 -16.96
C CYS A 254 5.68 12.57 -16.93
N PRO A 255 4.37 12.34 -17.13
CA PRO A 255 3.40 13.42 -17.21
C PRO A 255 3.17 14.11 -15.86
N SER A 256 3.52 13.46 -14.73
CA SER A 256 3.30 13.96 -13.37
C SER A 256 4.59 14.34 -12.63
N CYS A 257 5.77 14.24 -13.27
CA CYS A 257 7.01 14.72 -12.67
C CYS A 257 7.17 16.24 -12.89
N TYR A 258 7.53 16.94 -11.82
CA TYR A 258 7.62 18.41 -11.80
C TYR A 258 8.93 18.93 -11.20
N CYS A 259 9.97 18.11 -11.07
CA CYS A 259 11.28 18.60 -10.61
C CYS A 259 11.87 19.58 -11.62
N PHE A 260 12.44 20.68 -11.13
CA PHE A 260 12.99 21.73 -11.97
C PHE A 260 14.20 22.39 -11.32
N ASN A 261 14.99 23.04 -12.16
CA ASN A 261 16.10 23.91 -11.79
C ASN A 261 15.78 25.35 -12.21
N VAL A 262 16.44 26.32 -11.59
CA VAL A 262 16.32 27.74 -11.91
C VAL A 262 17.71 28.27 -12.24
N GLN A 263 17.85 28.85 -13.43
CA GLN A 263 19.13 29.33 -13.95
C GLN A 263 18.94 30.69 -14.61
N ASP A 264 19.94 31.55 -14.49
CA ASP A 264 19.96 32.84 -15.19
C ASP A 264 20.79 32.70 -16.48
N ARG A 265 20.21 33.15 -17.60
CA ARG A 265 20.92 33.27 -18.89
C ARG A 265 21.19 34.73 -19.15
N LEU A 266 22.46 35.13 -19.10
CA LEU A 266 22.89 36.50 -19.36
C LEU A 266 22.83 36.83 -20.85
N ASP A 267 22.50 38.09 -21.14
CA ASP A 267 22.68 38.69 -22.45
C ASP A 267 24.19 38.82 -22.74
N LEU A 268 24.57 38.85 -24.03
CA LEU A 268 25.98 38.89 -24.43
C LEU A 268 26.70 40.19 -24.01
N ASP A 269 25.94 41.28 -23.84
CA ASP A 269 26.45 42.56 -23.35
C ASP A 269 26.63 42.60 -21.82
N LEU A 270 26.15 41.56 -21.10
CA LEU A 270 26.13 41.46 -19.65
C LEU A 270 25.32 42.56 -18.94
N GLU A 271 24.49 43.31 -19.68
CA GLU A 271 23.64 44.38 -19.14
C GLU A 271 22.28 43.85 -18.67
N GLY A 272 22.02 42.55 -18.83
CA GLY A 272 20.75 41.94 -18.47
C GLY A 272 20.75 40.44 -18.69
N GLY A 273 19.56 39.86 -18.55
CA GLY A 273 19.36 38.45 -18.81
C GLY A 273 17.95 37.97 -18.49
N GLU A 274 17.76 36.68 -18.58
CA GLU A 274 16.48 36.02 -18.34
C GLU A 274 16.63 34.96 -17.26
N ARG A 275 15.70 34.95 -16.29
CA ARG A 275 15.58 33.84 -15.35
C ARG A 275 14.74 32.75 -15.98
N LEU A 276 15.35 31.59 -16.15
CA LEU A 276 14.76 30.42 -16.76
C LEU A 276 14.53 29.34 -15.70
N ARG A 277 13.37 28.70 -15.78
CA ARG A 277 13.12 27.40 -15.17
C ARG A 277 13.34 26.32 -16.23
N THR A 278 14.10 25.28 -15.86
CA THR A 278 14.28 24.10 -16.72
C THR A 278 13.88 22.83 -16.01
N TRP A 279 13.38 21.83 -16.74
CA TRP A 279 13.14 20.52 -16.13
C TRP A 279 14.43 19.94 -15.55
N ASP A 280 14.29 19.30 -14.41
CA ASP A 280 15.36 18.59 -13.74
C ASP A 280 14.85 17.22 -13.29
N SER A 281 15.74 16.38 -12.79
CA SER A 281 15.42 15.01 -12.44
C SER A 281 16.17 14.57 -11.20
N CYS A 282 15.44 13.90 -10.31
CA CYS A 282 16.03 13.21 -9.17
C CYS A 282 17.00 12.08 -9.54
N GLN A 283 17.19 11.78 -10.84
CA GLN A 283 18.16 10.80 -11.32
C GLN A 283 19.48 11.42 -11.78
N LEU A 284 19.48 12.74 -12.05
CA LEU A 284 20.65 13.46 -12.53
C LEU A 284 21.61 13.78 -11.37
N ASP A 285 22.90 13.86 -11.70
CA ASP A 285 23.99 13.96 -10.75
C ASP A 285 24.03 15.29 -9.99
N GLN A 286 23.58 16.38 -10.59
CA GLN A 286 23.59 17.70 -9.96
C GLN A 286 22.39 17.95 -9.04
N PHE A 287 21.35 17.10 -9.08
CA PHE A 287 20.06 17.38 -8.45
C PHE A 287 20.10 17.52 -6.93
N SER A 288 20.99 16.79 -6.26
CA SER A 288 21.14 16.79 -4.79
C SER A 288 22.48 17.31 -4.29
N LYS A 289 23.30 17.88 -5.18
CA LYS A 289 24.57 18.48 -4.81
C LYS A 289 24.35 19.84 -4.14
N VAL A 290 25.16 20.14 -3.13
CA VAL A 290 25.17 21.43 -2.44
C VAL A 290 26.54 22.10 -2.51
N ALA A 291 26.59 23.41 -2.22
CA ALA A 291 27.78 24.24 -2.39
C ALA A 291 29.05 23.73 -1.66
N GLY A 292 28.88 22.97 -0.57
CA GLY A 292 30.00 22.33 0.15
C GLY A 292 30.59 21.08 -0.53
N GLY A 293 30.13 20.73 -1.74
CA GLY A 293 30.56 19.53 -2.47
C GLY A 293 29.87 18.24 -2.03
N GLY A 294 29.07 18.28 -0.96
CA GLY A 294 28.26 17.15 -0.51
C GLY A 294 27.12 16.83 -1.49
N ASP A 295 26.83 15.54 -1.64
CA ASP A 295 25.67 15.05 -2.38
C ASP A 295 24.85 14.14 -1.46
N PHE A 296 23.59 14.51 -1.22
CA PHE A 296 22.70 13.77 -0.33
C PHE A 296 22.13 12.50 -0.95
N ARG A 297 22.31 12.31 -2.27
CA ARG A 297 21.94 11.08 -3.01
C ARG A 297 22.98 10.87 -4.10
N ALA A 298 24.19 10.50 -3.67
CA ALA A 298 25.34 10.35 -4.54
C ALA A 298 25.22 9.15 -5.49
N ASP A 299 24.59 8.06 -5.04
CA ASP A 299 24.44 6.84 -5.82
C ASP A 299 23.08 6.71 -6.53
N GLN A 300 23.03 5.81 -7.52
CA GLN A 300 21.81 5.55 -8.29
C GLN A 300 20.79 4.70 -7.53
N ALA A 301 21.20 3.94 -6.52
CA ALA A 301 20.30 3.12 -5.72
C ALA A 301 19.36 4.00 -4.89
N ASP A 302 19.92 5.00 -4.21
CA ASP A 302 19.22 6.05 -3.47
C ASP A 302 18.31 6.86 -4.37
N ARG A 303 18.75 7.20 -5.59
CA ARG A 303 17.95 7.94 -6.56
C ARG A 303 16.78 7.12 -7.08
N GLN A 304 16.98 5.83 -7.38
CA GLN A 304 15.88 4.93 -7.76
C GLN A 304 14.91 4.75 -6.59
N ARG A 305 15.40 4.45 -5.38
CA ARG A 305 14.57 4.38 -4.17
C ARG A 305 13.73 5.65 -4.02
N HIS A 306 14.36 6.82 -4.06
CA HIS A 306 13.67 8.10 -3.95
C HIS A 306 12.61 8.30 -5.03
N ARG A 307 12.88 7.91 -6.29
CA ARG A 307 11.88 7.95 -7.36
C ARG A 307 10.65 7.11 -7.04
N PHE A 308 10.83 5.85 -6.63
CA PHE A 308 9.72 4.97 -6.30
C PHE A 308 8.93 5.50 -5.09
N PHE A 309 9.62 5.85 -4.01
CA PHE A 309 8.99 6.41 -2.82
C PHE A 309 8.19 7.69 -3.13
N ARG A 310 8.76 8.61 -3.91
CA ARG A 310 8.04 9.83 -4.28
C ARG A 310 6.87 9.57 -5.23
N LYS A 311 6.93 8.53 -6.06
CA LYS A 311 5.85 8.18 -6.98
C LYS A 311 4.68 7.45 -6.33
N TYR A 312 4.95 6.67 -5.29
CA TYR A 312 3.98 5.69 -4.77
C TYR A 312 3.67 5.83 -3.28
N LYS A 313 4.55 6.46 -2.48
CA LYS A 313 4.38 6.64 -1.01
C LYS A 313 4.18 8.10 -0.62
N TYR A 314 5.18 8.97 -0.82
CA TYR A 314 5.17 10.31 -0.23
C TYR A 314 4.01 11.20 -0.70
N LEU A 315 3.69 11.17 -1.99
CA LEU A 315 2.55 11.94 -2.51
C LEU A 315 1.20 11.31 -2.15
N TRP A 316 1.16 9.99 -1.91
CA TRP A 316 -0.02 9.33 -1.36
C TRP A 316 -0.28 9.78 0.08
N GLU A 317 0.73 9.72 0.94
CA GLU A 317 0.60 10.17 2.35
C GLU A 317 0.12 11.62 2.44
N LYS A 318 0.61 12.47 1.53
CA LYS A 318 0.33 13.90 1.53
C LYS A 318 -1.01 14.29 0.89
N HIS A 319 -1.33 13.75 -0.28
CA HIS A 319 -2.49 14.17 -1.08
C HIS A 319 -3.52 13.06 -1.30
N GLN A 320 -3.31 11.87 -0.70
CA GLN A 320 -4.12 10.67 -0.93
C GLN A 320 -4.24 10.30 -2.41
N ARG A 321 -3.15 10.58 -3.16
CA ARG A 321 -3.04 10.33 -4.60
C ARG A 321 -1.64 9.84 -4.94
N THR A 322 -1.54 8.72 -5.65
CA THR A 322 -0.25 8.28 -6.20
C THR A 322 0.14 9.20 -7.37
N ALA A 323 1.43 9.49 -7.48
CA ALA A 323 1.89 10.34 -8.58
C ALA A 323 2.06 9.56 -9.87
N CYS A 324 2.26 8.24 -9.81
CA CYS A 324 2.31 7.41 -10.99
C CYS A 324 0.90 7.14 -11.55
N VAL A 325 0.71 7.42 -12.83
CA VAL A 325 -0.57 7.22 -13.55
C VAL A 325 -0.54 5.99 -14.47
N GLY A 326 0.42 5.08 -14.28
CA GLY A 326 0.54 3.82 -15.03
C GLY A 326 0.63 3.95 -16.57
N CYS A 327 1.01 5.12 -17.09
CA CYS A 327 1.04 5.39 -18.55
C CYS A 327 2.14 4.66 -19.34
N GLY A 328 3.05 3.95 -18.67
CA GLY A 328 4.10 3.13 -19.32
C GLY A 328 5.23 3.91 -20.04
N ARG A 329 5.12 5.23 -20.20
CA ARG A 329 6.15 6.05 -20.90
C ARG A 329 7.55 5.87 -20.33
N CYS A 330 7.69 5.75 -19.01
CA CYS A 330 8.98 5.55 -18.38
C CYS A 330 9.58 4.17 -18.64
N SER A 331 8.76 3.11 -18.69
CA SER A 331 9.23 1.75 -18.96
C SER A 331 9.66 1.59 -20.42
N ARG A 332 8.87 2.19 -21.33
CA ARG A 332 9.11 2.15 -22.78
C ARG A 332 10.45 2.74 -23.18
N GLU A 333 10.81 3.87 -22.59
CA GLU A 333 11.99 4.65 -22.96
C GLU A 333 13.19 4.36 -22.05
N CYS A 334 13.06 3.42 -21.11
CA CYS A 334 14.15 3.03 -20.23
C CYS A 334 15.12 2.12 -20.97
N LEU A 335 16.32 2.63 -21.28
CA LEU A 335 17.39 1.85 -21.91
C LEU A 335 17.82 0.64 -21.07
N SER A 336 17.76 0.75 -19.74
CA SER A 336 18.05 -0.34 -18.79
C SER A 336 16.87 -1.26 -18.50
N ARG A 337 15.72 -1.05 -19.15
CA ARG A 337 14.48 -1.84 -18.97
C ARG A 337 13.98 -1.92 -17.53
N ILE A 338 14.13 -0.82 -16.77
CA ILE A 338 13.55 -0.69 -15.42
C ILE A 338 12.05 -0.40 -15.54
N ASP A 339 11.25 -1.42 -15.26
CA ASP A 339 9.79 -1.38 -15.33
C ASP A 339 9.15 -1.34 -13.93
N PRO A 340 8.30 -0.34 -13.61
CA PRO A 340 7.75 -0.22 -12.26
C PRO A 340 6.86 -1.39 -11.80
N PRO A 341 5.93 -1.95 -12.59
CA PRO A 341 5.21 -3.17 -12.22
C PRO A 341 6.13 -4.33 -11.84
N SER A 342 7.18 -4.59 -12.62
CA SER A 342 8.17 -5.61 -12.30
C SER A 342 8.83 -5.37 -10.93
N VAL A 343 9.32 -4.14 -10.69
CA VAL A 343 9.98 -3.77 -9.43
C VAL A 343 9.01 -3.88 -8.24
N LEU A 344 7.83 -3.29 -8.35
CA LEU A 344 6.84 -3.25 -7.27
C LEU A 344 6.32 -4.65 -6.93
N ASN A 345 6.09 -5.50 -7.94
CA ASN A 345 5.69 -6.88 -7.71
C ASN A 345 6.80 -7.70 -7.03
N ARG A 346 8.07 -7.47 -7.37
CA ARG A 346 9.20 -8.13 -6.70
C ARG A 346 9.30 -7.72 -5.23
N LEU A 347 9.19 -6.43 -4.94
CA LEU A 347 9.16 -5.92 -3.55
C LEU A 347 7.98 -6.51 -2.80
N PHE A 348 6.80 -6.53 -3.41
CA PHE A 348 5.62 -7.12 -2.80
C PHE A 348 5.79 -8.61 -2.53
N THR A 349 6.32 -9.40 -3.47
CA THR A 349 6.55 -10.84 -3.24
C THR A 349 7.58 -11.08 -2.13
N ALA A 350 8.62 -10.25 -2.02
CA ALA A 350 9.63 -10.38 -0.96
C ALA A 350 9.08 -10.05 0.44
N GLU A 351 8.15 -9.10 0.56
CA GLU A 351 7.55 -8.69 1.84
C GLU A 351 6.26 -9.43 2.20
N ALA A 352 5.47 -9.83 1.20
CA ALA A 352 4.09 -10.29 1.40
C ALA A 352 3.95 -11.80 1.61
N LEU A 353 5.02 -12.58 1.43
CA LEU A 353 5.00 -14.01 1.72
C LEU A 353 6.33 -14.41 2.36
N PRO A 354 6.38 -14.81 3.65
CA PRO A 354 7.40 -15.78 4.03
C PRO A 354 7.29 -16.97 3.06
N GLU A 355 8.42 -17.53 2.62
CA GLU A 355 8.40 -18.81 1.91
C GLU A 355 7.54 -19.78 2.72
N ILE A 356 6.43 -20.25 2.14
CA ILE A 356 5.63 -21.31 2.77
C ILE A 356 6.49 -22.56 2.59
N PRO A 357 7.09 -23.12 3.66
CA PRO A 357 7.86 -24.35 3.52
C PRO A 357 6.95 -25.44 2.95
N GLU A 358 7.52 -26.50 2.37
CA GLU A 358 6.73 -27.71 2.15
C GLU A 358 6.19 -28.17 3.52
N THR A 359 4.87 -28.07 3.67
CA THR A 359 4.17 -28.33 4.91
C THR A 359 3.57 -29.73 4.86
N PRO A 360 3.62 -30.51 5.95
CA PRO A 360 2.77 -31.68 6.13
C PRO A 360 1.36 -31.46 5.57
N GLY A 361 0.95 -32.37 4.68
CA GLY A 361 -0.42 -32.47 4.21
C GLY A 361 -0.91 -31.46 3.13
N GLY A 362 -0.02 -30.66 2.54
CA GLY A 362 -0.27 -29.93 1.27
C GLY A 362 -1.64 -29.24 1.08
N GLU A 363 -2.07 -29.07 -0.19
CA GLU A 363 -3.36 -28.48 -0.55
C GLU A 363 -4.51 -29.47 -0.28
N TYR A 364 -5.15 -29.34 0.89
CA TYR A 364 -6.30 -30.15 1.37
C TYR A 364 -6.05 -31.66 1.56
N HIS A 365 -4.79 -32.11 1.55
CA HIS A 365 -4.43 -33.53 1.61
C HIS A 365 -3.71 -33.89 2.92
N PRO A 366 -4.40 -33.95 4.07
CA PRO A 366 -3.75 -34.09 5.37
C PRO A 366 -2.81 -35.30 5.44
N GLN A 367 -1.63 -35.08 6.03
CA GLN A 367 -0.75 -36.16 6.45
C GLN A 367 -1.34 -36.81 7.70
N LEU A 368 -1.09 -38.11 7.89
CA LEU A 368 -1.51 -38.80 9.11
C LEU A 368 -0.53 -38.50 10.25
N ALA A 369 -1.07 -38.27 11.44
CA ALA A 369 -0.30 -38.13 12.67
C ALA A 369 -0.85 -39.06 13.75
N GLU A 370 0.06 -39.69 14.49
CA GLU A 370 -0.29 -40.56 15.61
C GLU A 370 -0.46 -39.73 16.88
N VAL A 371 -1.54 -39.95 17.63
CA VAL A 371 -1.66 -39.44 18.99
C VAL A 371 -0.78 -40.28 19.89
N VAL A 372 0.24 -39.69 20.52
CA VAL A 372 1.22 -40.43 21.34
C VAL A 372 1.11 -40.10 22.82
N GLY A 373 0.45 -38.99 23.14
CA GLY A 373 0.21 -38.55 24.50
C GLY A 373 -1.11 -37.80 24.59
N VAL A 374 -1.79 -37.94 25.72
CA VAL A 374 -3.00 -37.20 26.05
C VAL A 374 -2.92 -36.76 27.51
N GLU A 375 -3.28 -35.51 27.78
CA GLU A 375 -3.27 -34.94 29.12
C GLU A 375 -4.55 -34.12 29.33
N THR A 376 -5.25 -34.32 30.45
CA THR A 376 -6.36 -33.44 30.82
C THR A 376 -5.79 -32.23 31.54
N LEU A 377 -5.88 -31.05 30.93
CA LEU A 377 -5.34 -29.81 31.49
C LEU A 377 -6.36 -29.14 32.43
N THR A 378 -7.63 -29.15 32.03
CA THR A 378 -8.78 -28.68 32.82
C THR A 378 -10.01 -29.56 32.51
N GLU A 379 -11.18 -29.23 33.07
CA GLU A 379 -12.44 -29.89 32.68
C GLU A 379 -12.77 -29.71 31.19
N GLY A 380 -12.44 -28.56 30.60
CA GLY A 380 -12.81 -28.20 29.23
C GLY A 380 -11.68 -28.29 28.20
N GLU A 381 -10.43 -28.43 28.65
CA GLU A 381 -9.24 -28.42 27.80
C GLU A 381 -8.41 -29.72 27.94
N ARG A 382 -8.06 -30.30 26.78
CA ARG A 382 -7.22 -31.49 26.68
C ARG A 382 -5.98 -31.22 25.84
N GLY A 383 -4.82 -31.57 26.38
CA GLY A 383 -3.55 -31.62 25.66
C GLY A 383 -3.44 -32.89 24.84
N LEU A 384 -2.98 -32.76 23.60
CA LEU A 384 -2.69 -33.86 22.68
C LEU A 384 -1.25 -33.72 22.21
N ARG A 385 -0.46 -34.78 22.35
CA ARG A 385 0.85 -34.88 21.70
C ARG A 385 0.70 -35.71 20.44
N LEU A 386 1.07 -35.12 19.31
CA LEU A 386 1.01 -35.76 18.00
C LEU A 386 2.42 -36.05 17.50
N ARG A 387 2.63 -37.24 16.95
CA ARG A 387 3.84 -37.61 16.23
C ARG A 387 3.60 -37.55 14.73
N LEU A 388 4.47 -36.84 14.04
CA LEU A 388 4.52 -36.65 12.59
C LEU A 388 5.56 -37.60 11.97
N ASP A 389 5.48 -37.85 10.66
CA ASP A 389 6.46 -38.73 10.00
C ASP A 389 7.85 -38.09 9.84
N ALA A 390 7.91 -36.76 9.91
CA ALA A 390 9.13 -35.98 9.74
C ALA A 390 9.22 -34.82 10.75
N PRO A 391 10.44 -34.37 11.08
CA PRO A 391 10.64 -33.16 11.86
C PRO A 391 9.91 -31.96 11.27
N LEU A 392 9.32 -31.13 12.14
CA LEU A 392 8.58 -29.95 11.72
C LEU A 392 9.38 -28.67 12.01
N ALA A 393 9.70 -27.91 10.97
CA ALA A 393 10.21 -26.55 11.12
C ALA A 393 9.04 -25.57 11.19
N PHE A 394 8.95 -24.78 12.27
CA PHE A 394 7.92 -23.75 12.44
C PHE A 394 8.42 -22.61 13.32
N ALA A 395 7.74 -21.47 13.28
CA ALA A 395 7.98 -20.36 14.20
C ALA A 395 7.02 -20.43 15.40
N PRO A 396 7.41 -19.99 16.60
CA PRO A 396 6.50 -19.99 17.75
C PRO A 396 5.23 -19.18 17.46
N GLY A 397 4.07 -19.73 17.78
CA GLY A 397 2.76 -19.13 17.46
C GLY A 397 2.17 -19.54 16.11
N ALA A 398 2.86 -20.37 15.32
CA ALA A 398 2.26 -21.05 14.17
C ALA A 398 1.19 -22.07 14.60
N PHE A 399 0.33 -22.46 13.66
CA PHE A 399 -0.78 -23.37 13.92
C PHE A 399 -0.88 -24.49 12.88
N MET A 400 -1.61 -25.55 13.21
CA MET A 400 -1.90 -26.69 12.33
C MET A 400 -3.42 -26.81 12.13
N GLU A 401 -3.87 -27.16 10.93
CA GLU A 401 -5.23 -27.67 10.74
C GLU A 401 -5.25 -29.15 11.14
N VAL A 402 -6.13 -29.53 12.07
CA VAL A 402 -6.25 -30.92 12.54
C VAL A 402 -7.60 -31.48 12.15
N SER A 403 -7.57 -32.66 11.54
CA SER A 403 -8.71 -33.32 10.93
C SER A 403 -9.07 -34.60 11.68
N VAL A 404 -10.37 -34.76 11.95
CA VAL A 404 -10.96 -36.07 12.26
C VAL A 404 -11.85 -36.43 11.07
N PHE A 405 -11.48 -37.49 10.36
CA PHE A 405 -12.16 -37.89 9.14
C PHE A 405 -13.66 -38.14 9.40
N GLY A 406 -14.52 -37.52 8.59
CA GLY A 406 -15.98 -37.52 8.77
C GLY A 406 -16.55 -36.38 9.62
N LEU A 407 -15.71 -35.66 10.40
CA LEU A 407 -16.12 -34.53 11.24
C LEU A 407 -15.51 -33.18 10.79
N GLY A 408 -14.52 -33.23 9.89
CA GLY A 408 -13.90 -32.05 9.28
C GLY A 408 -12.57 -31.67 9.93
N GLU A 409 -12.18 -30.41 9.76
CA GLU A 409 -10.90 -29.84 10.21
C GLU A 409 -11.09 -28.46 10.88
N ALA A 410 -10.14 -28.11 11.75
CA ALA A 410 -10.05 -26.82 12.42
C ALA A 410 -8.58 -26.47 12.81
N PRO A 411 -8.27 -25.17 12.94
CA PRO A 411 -6.93 -24.71 13.30
C PRO A 411 -6.66 -24.85 14.81
N PHE A 412 -5.45 -25.29 15.15
CA PHE A 412 -4.94 -25.36 16.53
C PHE A 412 -3.50 -24.88 16.58
N THR A 413 -3.22 -23.92 17.46
CA THR A 413 -1.87 -23.41 17.69
C THR A 413 -0.94 -24.50 18.22
N ILE A 414 0.30 -24.54 17.73
CA ILE A 414 1.34 -25.42 18.25
C ILE A 414 1.83 -24.88 19.60
N ALA A 415 1.69 -25.69 20.65
CA ALA A 415 1.99 -25.32 22.04
C ALA A 415 3.43 -25.66 22.46
N SER A 416 4.06 -26.62 21.78
CA SER A 416 5.47 -27.00 21.97
C SER A 416 6.42 -25.98 21.32
N PRO A 417 7.70 -25.90 21.75
CA PRO A 417 8.70 -25.07 21.09
C PRO A 417 9.11 -25.68 19.73
N PRO A 418 9.66 -24.88 18.81
CA PRO A 418 10.21 -25.36 17.54
C PRO A 418 11.61 -25.95 17.75
N ASP A 419 11.66 -27.14 18.36
CA ASP A 419 12.90 -27.86 18.69
C ASP A 419 13.37 -28.82 17.59
N GLY A 420 12.68 -28.84 16.44
CA GLY A 420 13.01 -29.71 15.31
C GLY A 420 12.74 -31.19 15.56
N THR A 421 11.83 -31.51 16.50
CA THR A 421 11.38 -32.89 16.71
C THR A 421 10.21 -33.25 15.80
N CYS A 422 9.88 -34.55 15.76
CA CYS A 422 8.67 -35.04 15.09
C CYS A 422 7.43 -34.97 15.98
N GLU A 423 7.51 -34.41 17.19
CA GLU A 423 6.41 -34.39 18.15
C GLU A 423 5.95 -32.95 18.42
N ILE A 424 4.65 -32.72 18.30
CA ILE A 424 4.05 -31.42 18.60
C ILE A 424 2.95 -31.57 19.65
N ASP A 425 2.86 -30.56 20.52
CA ASP A 425 1.80 -30.49 21.53
C ASP A 425 0.72 -29.51 21.07
N LEU A 426 -0.54 -29.92 21.14
CA LEU A 426 -1.72 -29.10 20.86
C LEU A 426 -2.66 -29.09 22.07
N VAL A 427 -3.45 -28.03 22.22
CA VAL A 427 -4.50 -27.95 23.25
C VAL A 427 -5.86 -27.75 22.59
N VAL A 428 -6.80 -28.62 22.93
CA VAL A 428 -8.15 -28.64 22.35
C VAL A 428 -9.18 -28.35 23.44
N ARG A 429 -9.99 -27.32 23.23
CA ARG A 429 -11.20 -27.07 24.03
C ARG A 429 -12.39 -27.79 23.42
N ALA A 430 -13.15 -28.54 24.21
CA ALA A 430 -14.39 -29.17 23.75
C ALA A 430 -15.52 -28.13 23.53
N ALA A 431 -15.77 -27.75 22.27
CA ALA A 431 -16.75 -26.71 21.92
C ALA A 431 -17.71 -27.07 20.75
N GLY A 432 -17.46 -28.18 20.07
CA GLY A 432 -18.24 -28.62 18.91
C GLY A 432 -17.84 -30.02 18.45
N ALA A 433 -18.53 -30.56 17.44
CA ALA A 433 -18.42 -31.96 17.03
C ALA A 433 -16.97 -32.45 16.83
N LEU A 434 -16.18 -31.72 16.03
CA LEU A 434 -14.77 -32.04 15.79
C LEU A 434 -13.94 -32.00 17.08
N THR A 435 -13.98 -30.90 17.82
CA THR A 435 -13.22 -30.74 19.06
C THR A 435 -13.61 -31.75 20.14
N CYS A 436 -14.89 -32.13 20.24
CA CYS A 436 -15.36 -33.15 21.17
C CYS A 436 -14.86 -34.55 20.78
N ALA A 437 -14.69 -34.83 19.47
CA ALA A 437 -14.09 -36.07 19.00
C ALA A 437 -12.59 -36.10 19.29
N LEU A 438 -11.86 -35.02 19.02
CA LEU A 438 -10.47 -34.85 19.41
C LEU A 438 -10.28 -35.06 20.93
N HIS A 439 -11.22 -34.55 21.73
CA HIS A 439 -11.24 -34.71 23.18
C HIS A 439 -11.50 -36.15 23.67
N ARG A 440 -11.80 -37.11 22.78
CA ARG A 440 -12.01 -38.53 23.11
C ARG A 440 -10.86 -39.42 22.67
N LEU A 441 -9.91 -38.88 21.90
CA LEU A 441 -8.77 -39.62 21.41
C LEU A 441 -7.89 -40.18 22.53
N LYS A 442 -7.18 -41.23 22.22
CA LYS A 442 -6.25 -41.96 23.08
C LYS A 442 -4.92 -42.16 22.37
N PRO A 443 -3.84 -42.42 23.11
CA PRO A 443 -2.58 -42.82 22.50
C PRO A 443 -2.78 -44.02 21.55
N GLY A 444 -2.21 -43.95 20.35
CA GLY A 444 -2.37 -44.89 19.25
C GLY A 444 -3.44 -44.51 18.22
N ASP A 445 -4.34 -43.57 18.53
CA ASP A 445 -5.31 -43.07 17.55
C ASP A 445 -4.62 -42.23 16.46
N THR A 446 -5.24 -42.10 15.28
CA THR A 446 -4.72 -41.33 14.15
C THR A 446 -5.61 -40.13 13.82
N VAL A 447 -4.98 -38.99 13.53
CA VAL A 447 -5.64 -37.78 13.02
C VAL A 447 -4.99 -37.34 11.71
N GLY A 448 -5.69 -36.54 10.91
CA GLY A 448 -5.09 -35.84 9.79
C GLY A 448 -4.52 -34.49 10.25
N VAL A 449 -3.40 -34.05 9.68
CA VAL A 449 -2.81 -32.74 9.97
C VAL A 449 -2.37 -32.03 8.68
N ARG A 450 -2.53 -30.70 8.66
CA ARG A 450 -1.95 -29.81 7.64
C ARG A 450 -1.27 -28.60 8.30
N GLY A 451 -0.15 -28.17 7.73
CA GLY A 451 0.61 -27.02 8.23
C GLY A 451 2.07 -27.38 8.54
N PRO A 452 2.85 -26.51 9.18
CA PRO A 452 2.41 -25.30 9.89
C PRO A 452 1.90 -24.21 8.96
N PHE A 453 0.86 -23.52 9.41
CA PHE A 453 0.33 -22.34 8.75
C PHE A 453 0.68 -21.08 9.52
N GLY A 454 0.76 -20.00 8.77
CA GLY A 454 0.90 -18.66 9.31
C GLY A 454 2.32 -18.24 9.70
N SER A 455 2.46 -16.94 9.93
CA SER A 455 3.61 -16.26 10.52
C SER A 455 3.54 -16.32 12.05
N GLY A 456 4.62 -16.78 12.67
CA GLY A 456 4.82 -16.79 14.12
C GLY A 456 5.47 -15.51 14.66
N PHE A 457 5.86 -15.52 15.94
CA PHE A 457 6.60 -14.43 16.57
C PHE A 457 8.00 -14.28 15.98
N PRO A 458 8.46 -13.06 15.66
CA PRO A 458 9.81 -12.81 15.15
C PRO A 458 10.82 -12.79 16.31
N VAL A 459 11.19 -13.97 16.81
CA VAL A 459 12.03 -14.16 18.01
C VAL A 459 13.35 -13.38 17.90
N ASP A 460 13.94 -13.25 16.72
CA ASP A 460 15.19 -12.50 16.54
C ASP A 460 15.05 -11.01 16.87
N ARG A 461 13.85 -10.43 16.72
CA ARG A 461 13.57 -9.05 17.12
C ARG A 461 13.46 -8.88 18.64
N PHE A 462 13.41 -9.99 19.39
CA PHE A 462 13.23 -9.99 20.84
C PHE A 462 14.59 -10.14 21.56
N LEU A 463 15.67 -10.47 20.83
CA LEU A 463 17.00 -10.65 21.40
C LEU A 463 17.50 -9.37 22.08
N GLY A 464 18.08 -9.51 23.28
CA GLY A 464 18.56 -8.42 24.12
C GLY A 464 17.48 -7.53 24.75
N ARG A 465 16.19 -7.79 24.47
CA ARG A 465 15.04 -7.00 24.96
C ARG A 465 14.41 -7.65 26.19
N ASP A 466 13.69 -6.84 26.97
CA ASP A 466 12.77 -7.36 27.99
C ASP A 466 11.52 -7.89 27.29
N VAL A 467 10.95 -9.02 27.74
CA VAL A 467 9.79 -9.65 27.11
C VAL A 467 8.62 -9.69 28.10
N LEU A 468 7.50 -9.08 27.71
CA LEU A 468 6.26 -9.08 28.46
C LEU A 468 5.22 -9.96 27.75
N LEU A 469 4.86 -11.07 28.37
CA LEU A 469 3.86 -12.03 27.86
C LEU A 469 2.53 -11.79 28.58
N ILE A 470 1.44 -11.57 27.84
CA ILE A 470 0.11 -11.32 28.41
C ILE A 470 -0.89 -12.32 27.84
N ALA A 471 -1.28 -13.28 28.68
CA ALA A 471 -2.16 -14.38 28.32
C ALA A 471 -3.55 -14.24 28.95
N GLY A 472 -4.60 -14.40 28.13
CA GLY A 472 -5.97 -14.61 28.60
C GLY A 472 -6.49 -16.00 28.25
N GLY A 473 -6.72 -16.86 29.25
CA GLY A 473 -7.26 -18.22 29.05
C GLY A 473 -6.45 -19.06 28.04
N LEU A 474 -7.11 -19.51 26.97
CA LEU A 474 -6.47 -20.28 25.88
C LEU A 474 -5.34 -19.52 25.17
N GLY A 475 -5.27 -18.20 25.29
CA GLY A 475 -4.18 -17.41 24.72
C GLY A 475 -2.79 -17.82 25.25
N LEU A 476 -2.74 -18.46 26.43
CA LEU A 476 -1.50 -19.03 26.97
C LEU A 476 -0.93 -20.15 26.10
N VAL A 477 -1.75 -20.87 25.33
CA VAL A 477 -1.29 -21.95 24.42
C VAL A 477 -0.34 -21.38 23.37
N THR A 478 -0.73 -20.28 22.71
CA THR A 478 0.12 -19.58 21.73
C THR A 478 1.40 -19.04 22.35
N LEU A 479 1.28 -18.44 23.55
CA LEU A 479 2.44 -17.86 24.24
C LEU A 479 3.36 -18.92 24.84
N ARG A 480 2.89 -20.14 25.09
CA ARG A 480 3.71 -21.24 25.62
C ARG A 480 4.82 -21.61 24.64
N SER A 481 4.52 -21.74 23.35
CA SER A 481 5.54 -22.04 22.35
C SER A 481 6.64 -20.97 22.33
N LEU A 482 6.25 -19.69 22.35
CA LEU A 482 7.18 -18.56 22.44
C LEU A 482 8.00 -18.59 23.74
N LEU A 483 7.33 -18.80 24.88
CA LEU A 483 7.96 -18.82 26.19
C LEU A 483 8.98 -19.97 26.32
N LEU A 484 8.64 -21.18 25.88
CA LEU A 484 9.57 -22.31 25.89
C LEU A 484 10.78 -22.06 24.98
N THR A 485 10.57 -21.41 23.84
CA THR A 485 11.66 -20.97 22.94
C THR A 485 12.60 -19.97 23.64
N ILE A 486 12.03 -18.98 24.34
CA ILE A 486 12.79 -18.01 25.13
C ILE A 486 13.54 -18.69 26.27
N LEU A 487 12.91 -19.61 26.99
CA LEU A 487 13.53 -20.33 28.11
C LEU A 487 14.69 -21.21 27.64
N ALA A 488 14.58 -21.86 26.49
CA ALA A 488 15.68 -22.65 25.91
C ALA A 488 16.91 -21.78 25.57
N ARG A 489 16.69 -20.50 25.25
CA ARG A 489 17.71 -19.51 24.91
C ARG A 489 17.77 -18.36 25.93
N ARG A 490 17.50 -18.65 27.21
CA ARG A 490 17.20 -17.63 28.24
C ARG A 490 18.25 -16.53 28.34
N GLY A 491 19.54 -16.86 28.15
CA GLY A 491 20.65 -15.91 28.23
C GLY A 491 20.67 -14.83 27.15
N GLU A 492 19.90 -14.99 26.08
CA GLU A 492 19.85 -14.04 24.95
C GLU A 492 18.77 -12.96 25.13
N PHE A 493 17.98 -13.02 26.21
CA PHE A 493 16.86 -12.11 26.49
C PHE A 493 17.07 -11.38 27.82
N GLY A 494 16.48 -10.20 27.95
CA GLY A 494 16.45 -9.40 29.17
C GLY A 494 15.55 -10.01 30.25
N ARG A 495 14.75 -9.20 30.93
CA ARG A 495 13.74 -9.67 31.90
C ARG A 495 12.56 -10.29 31.15
N VAL A 496 12.03 -11.41 31.64
CA VAL A 496 10.84 -12.06 31.08
C VAL A 496 9.74 -12.06 32.14
N LEU A 497 8.61 -11.44 31.80
CA LEU A 497 7.43 -11.33 32.66
C LEU A 497 6.26 -12.05 31.99
N LEU A 498 5.49 -12.80 32.78
CA LEU A 498 4.30 -13.50 32.32
C LEU A 498 3.09 -13.07 33.15
N LEU A 499 2.14 -12.40 32.51
CA LEU A 499 0.85 -12.03 33.10
C LEU A 499 -0.22 -12.97 32.56
N CYS A 500 -0.86 -13.71 33.46
CA CYS A 500 -1.90 -14.68 33.09
C CYS A 500 -3.23 -14.34 33.77
N GLY A 501 -4.26 -14.15 32.94
CA GLY A 501 -5.65 -14.04 33.38
C GLY A 501 -6.46 -15.30 33.06
N ALA A 502 -7.22 -15.79 34.03
CA ALA A 502 -8.15 -16.90 33.85
C ALA A 502 -9.53 -16.60 34.46
N ARG A 503 -10.53 -17.46 34.19
CA ARG A 503 -11.86 -17.29 34.79
C ARG A 503 -11.83 -17.64 36.28
N SER A 504 -11.28 -18.81 36.62
CA SER A 504 -11.10 -19.32 37.97
C SER A 504 -9.72 -19.95 38.12
N PRO A 505 -9.25 -20.26 39.35
CA PRO A 505 -7.95 -20.89 39.58
C PRO A 505 -7.76 -22.24 38.86
N GLU A 506 -8.84 -22.99 38.65
CA GLU A 506 -8.85 -24.30 37.99
C GLU A 506 -8.73 -24.18 36.46
N ALA A 507 -9.06 -23.00 35.92
CA ALA A 507 -9.01 -22.74 34.48
C ALA A 507 -7.61 -22.36 33.97
N PHE A 508 -6.60 -22.27 34.83
CA PHE A 508 -5.22 -22.07 34.39
C PHE A 508 -4.68 -23.31 33.69
N LEU A 509 -4.19 -23.15 32.46
CA LEU A 509 -3.51 -24.22 31.72
C LEU A 509 -2.07 -24.39 32.23
N PHE A 510 -1.53 -25.60 32.12
CA PHE A 510 -0.14 -25.91 32.46
C PHE A 510 0.25 -25.50 33.90
N ARG A 511 -0.66 -25.69 34.87
CA ARG A 511 -0.49 -25.21 36.27
C ARG A 511 0.83 -25.67 36.89
N HIS A 512 1.24 -26.89 36.61
CA HIS A 512 2.50 -27.43 37.13
C HIS A 512 3.70 -26.58 36.69
N ASP A 513 3.81 -26.26 35.40
CA ASP A 513 4.90 -25.45 34.87
C ASP A 513 4.84 -23.99 35.35
N LEU A 514 3.64 -23.39 35.37
CA LEU A 514 3.44 -22.04 35.87
C LEU A 514 3.88 -21.89 37.34
N LEU A 515 3.49 -22.86 38.18
CA LEU A 515 3.87 -22.89 39.59
C LEU A 515 5.38 -23.12 39.76
N ARG A 516 5.95 -24.01 38.94
CA ARG A 516 7.38 -24.27 38.93
C ARG A 516 8.18 -23.02 38.59
N TRP A 517 7.88 -22.37 37.47
CA TRP A 517 8.58 -21.16 37.03
C TRP A 517 8.47 -20.01 38.02
N HIS A 518 7.30 -19.87 38.65
CA HIS A 518 7.09 -18.87 39.70
C HIS A 518 7.91 -19.19 40.97
N ARG A 519 7.84 -20.42 41.49
CA ARG A 519 8.51 -20.82 42.75
C ARG A 519 10.03 -20.87 42.62
N GLU A 520 10.55 -21.32 41.49
CA GLU A 520 11.99 -21.39 41.21
C GLU A 520 12.57 -20.04 40.78
N GLY A 521 11.76 -18.99 40.64
CA GLY A 521 12.22 -17.65 40.24
C GLY A 521 12.74 -17.58 38.80
N ILE A 522 12.32 -18.51 37.93
CA ILE A 522 12.72 -18.57 36.52
C ILE A 522 12.10 -17.39 35.74
N LEU A 523 10.88 -17.01 36.11
CA LEU A 523 10.09 -15.95 35.47
C LEU A 523 9.37 -15.10 36.53
N ASP A 524 9.15 -13.82 36.23
CA ASP A 524 8.19 -12.99 36.99
C ASP A 524 6.77 -13.32 36.51
N CYS A 525 6.16 -14.32 37.13
CA CYS A 525 4.80 -14.74 36.84
C CYS A 525 3.80 -14.02 37.76
N ARG A 526 2.79 -13.37 37.17
CA ARG A 526 1.67 -12.75 37.87
C ARG A 526 0.34 -13.34 37.37
N PHE A 527 -0.57 -13.60 38.30
CA PHE A 527 -1.81 -14.30 38.02
C PHE A 527 -3.01 -13.50 38.53
N THR A 528 -4.08 -13.47 37.75
CA THR A 528 -5.38 -12.92 38.14
C THR A 528 -6.50 -13.83 37.68
N VAL A 529 -7.59 -13.84 38.44
CA VAL A 529 -8.82 -14.57 38.10
C VAL A 529 -10.02 -13.63 38.15
N SER A 530 -10.99 -13.86 37.28
CA SER A 530 -12.26 -13.09 37.31
C SER A 530 -13.17 -13.52 38.46
N ASP A 531 -13.09 -14.79 38.86
CA ASP A 531 -13.82 -15.39 39.98
C ASP A 531 -12.83 -16.21 40.82
N GLY A 532 -12.49 -15.70 42.00
CA GLY A 532 -11.50 -16.33 42.89
C GLY A 532 -12.08 -17.38 43.82
N GLY A 533 -13.40 -17.37 44.05
CA GLY A 533 -13.99 -18.06 45.20
C GLY A 533 -13.30 -17.70 46.53
N ASP A 534 -13.51 -18.53 47.55
CA ASP A 534 -12.97 -18.28 48.89
C ASP A 534 -11.48 -18.68 49.04
N ALA A 535 -10.97 -19.54 48.13
CA ALA A 535 -9.65 -20.13 48.24
C ALA A 535 -8.54 -19.34 47.52
N TRP A 536 -8.89 -18.34 46.70
CA TRP A 536 -7.92 -17.56 45.95
C TRP A 536 -7.41 -16.35 46.73
N SER A 537 -6.10 -16.31 46.96
CA SER A 537 -5.44 -15.20 47.68
C SER A 537 -4.71 -14.22 46.74
N GLY A 538 -4.83 -14.38 45.42
CA GLY A 538 -4.16 -13.55 44.42
C GLY A 538 -4.99 -12.36 43.95
N ALA A 539 -4.56 -11.70 42.87
CA ALA A 539 -5.32 -10.61 42.27
C ALA A 539 -6.67 -11.09 41.71
N VAL A 540 -7.71 -10.28 41.86
CA VAL A 540 -9.06 -10.54 41.33
C VAL A 540 -9.43 -9.44 40.34
N GLY A 541 -9.85 -9.83 39.14
CA GLY A 541 -10.17 -8.95 38.02
C GLY A 541 -9.62 -9.49 36.69
N ASP A 542 -9.83 -8.73 35.63
CA ASP A 542 -9.26 -9.04 34.32
C ASP A 542 -7.73 -8.82 34.28
N VAL A 543 -7.06 -9.30 33.23
CA VAL A 543 -5.59 -9.28 33.10
C VAL A 543 -4.99 -7.87 33.20
N THR A 544 -5.76 -6.82 32.93
CA THR A 544 -5.25 -5.44 33.01
C THR A 544 -4.94 -4.99 34.44
N VAL A 545 -5.51 -5.65 35.46
CA VAL A 545 -5.15 -5.39 36.86
C VAL A 545 -3.65 -5.67 37.09
N LEU A 546 -3.11 -6.67 36.40
CA LEU A 546 -1.70 -7.05 36.51
C LEU A 546 -0.74 -6.06 35.82
N LEU A 547 -1.26 -5.15 35.00
CA LEU A 547 -0.48 -4.11 34.34
C LEU A 547 -0.20 -2.90 35.24
N ARG A 548 -0.86 -2.81 36.39
CA ARG A 548 -0.65 -1.73 37.37
C ARG A 548 0.70 -1.93 38.05
N ASP A 549 1.43 -0.82 38.21
CA ASP A 549 2.71 -0.77 38.94
C ASP A 549 3.77 -1.76 38.42
N LEU A 550 3.76 -2.01 37.11
CA LEU A 550 4.83 -2.77 36.46
C LEU A 550 6.07 -1.90 36.31
N ASP A 551 7.14 -2.32 36.98
CA ASP A 551 8.48 -1.79 36.75
C ASP A 551 9.06 -2.37 35.45
N LEU A 552 8.91 -1.60 34.37
CA LEU A 552 9.35 -1.94 33.01
C LEU A 552 10.22 -0.82 32.45
N ALA A 553 11.11 -1.18 31.52
CA ALA A 553 11.84 -0.24 30.68
C ALA A 553 11.20 -0.22 29.27
N PRO A 554 10.17 0.60 29.02
CA PRO A 554 9.22 0.38 27.93
C PRO A 554 9.86 0.34 26.54
N GLN A 555 10.89 1.15 26.32
CA GLN A 555 11.60 1.32 25.05
C GLN A 555 12.45 0.10 24.70
N ARG A 556 12.87 -0.69 25.69
CA ARG A 556 13.52 -2.00 25.46
C ARG A 556 12.59 -3.19 25.67
N THR A 557 11.32 -2.97 26.01
CA THR A 557 10.36 -4.05 26.20
C THR A 557 9.70 -4.41 24.87
N THR A 558 9.49 -5.69 24.64
CA THR A 558 8.60 -6.23 23.61
C THR A 558 7.44 -6.94 24.29
N ALA A 559 6.21 -6.63 23.90
CA ALA A 559 5.00 -7.24 24.45
C ALA A 559 4.42 -8.26 23.48
N ALA A 560 4.05 -9.45 23.96
CA ALA A 560 3.31 -10.46 23.20
C ALA A 560 1.99 -10.74 23.92
N VAL A 561 0.87 -10.46 23.25
CA VAL A 561 -0.47 -10.48 23.81
C VAL A 561 -1.32 -11.50 23.07
N SER A 562 -1.93 -12.43 23.82
CA SER A 562 -2.78 -13.47 23.25
C SER A 562 -3.96 -13.76 24.17
N GLY A 563 -5.17 -13.70 23.63
CA GLY A 563 -6.38 -13.99 24.37
C GLY A 563 -7.66 -13.63 23.61
N PRO A 564 -8.80 -13.59 24.30
CA PRO A 564 -10.09 -13.26 23.68
C PRO A 564 -10.06 -11.89 22.98
N PRO A 565 -10.74 -11.69 21.85
CA PRO A 565 -10.71 -10.42 21.11
C PRO A 565 -11.02 -9.18 21.95
N GLY A 566 -11.96 -9.28 22.89
CA GLY A 566 -12.30 -8.18 23.80
C GLY A 566 -11.17 -7.74 24.73
N MET A 567 -10.16 -8.60 24.96
CA MET A 567 -9.00 -8.29 25.80
C MET A 567 -8.11 -7.22 25.16
N TYR A 568 -7.91 -7.26 23.84
CA TYR A 568 -7.01 -6.35 23.13
C TYR A 568 -7.42 -4.89 23.27
N ARG A 569 -8.74 -4.63 23.30
CA ARG A 569 -9.33 -3.29 23.50
C ARG A 569 -8.89 -2.64 24.82
N PHE A 570 -8.66 -3.44 25.86
CA PHE A 570 -8.30 -2.91 27.18
C PHE A 570 -6.79 -2.98 27.44
N VAL A 571 -6.09 -4.00 26.91
CA VAL A 571 -4.65 -4.17 27.09
C VAL A 571 -3.86 -3.17 26.24
N ASN A 572 -4.18 -3.02 24.95
CA ASN A 572 -3.34 -2.24 24.03
C ASN A 572 -3.21 -0.77 24.47
N PRO A 573 -4.28 -0.04 24.83
CA PRO A 573 -4.14 1.33 25.31
C PRO A 573 -3.28 1.47 26.57
N LEU A 574 -3.26 0.45 27.44
CA LEU A 574 -2.43 0.45 28.63
C LEU A 574 -0.95 0.25 28.28
N LEU A 575 -0.62 -0.65 27.35
CA LEU A 575 0.76 -0.82 26.87
C LEU A 575 1.31 0.46 26.21
N LEU A 576 0.47 1.16 25.45
CA LEU A 576 0.84 2.46 24.86
C LEU A 576 1.04 3.54 25.92
N ARG A 577 0.18 3.58 26.96
CA ARG A 577 0.36 4.51 28.09
C ARG A 577 1.62 4.21 28.91
N LEU A 578 2.00 2.94 29.00
CA LEU A 578 3.28 2.53 29.58
C LEU A 578 4.48 2.95 28.69
N GLY A 579 4.24 3.37 27.45
CA GLY A 579 5.28 3.86 26.53
C GLY A 579 5.96 2.78 25.70
N ILE A 580 5.37 1.58 25.59
CA ILE A 580 5.88 0.54 24.69
C ILE A 580 5.57 0.95 23.24
N PRO A 581 6.57 0.97 22.33
CA PRO A 581 6.35 1.30 20.91
C PRO A 581 5.34 0.36 20.25
N GLU A 582 4.55 0.86 19.29
CA GLU A 582 3.50 0.09 18.62
C GLU A 582 4.06 -1.12 17.87
N GLU A 583 5.21 -0.95 17.22
CA GLU A 583 5.95 -1.98 16.50
C GLU A 583 6.55 -3.06 17.42
N ALA A 584 6.61 -2.79 18.73
CA ALA A 584 7.09 -3.71 19.76
C ALA A 584 5.96 -4.43 20.49
N ILE A 585 4.70 -4.27 20.07
CA ILE A 585 3.53 -4.99 20.60
C ILE A 585 3.07 -6.00 19.56
N TYR A 586 3.07 -7.29 19.89
CA TYR A 586 2.65 -8.39 19.03
C TYR A 586 1.35 -9.00 19.52
N LEU A 587 0.39 -9.18 18.62
CA LEU A 587 -0.95 -9.69 18.89
C LEU A 587 -1.19 -11.01 18.15
N ASN A 588 -1.86 -11.96 18.80
CA ASN A 588 -2.37 -13.19 18.18
C ASN A 588 -3.83 -13.01 17.72
N LEU A 589 -4.07 -12.84 16.42
CA LEU A 589 -5.41 -12.65 15.88
C LEU A 589 -6.04 -13.98 15.45
N GLU A 590 -7.01 -14.47 16.21
CA GLU A 590 -7.74 -15.71 15.87
C GLU A 590 -8.94 -15.42 14.95
N ARG A 591 -9.12 -16.23 13.90
CA ARG A 591 -10.31 -16.16 13.02
C ARG A 591 -10.81 -17.55 12.68
N HIS A 592 -12.04 -17.62 12.21
CA HIS A 592 -12.58 -18.87 11.69
C HIS A 592 -11.83 -19.25 10.40
N MET A 593 -11.05 -20.33 10.45
CA MET A 593 -10.30 -20.86 9.32
C MET A 593 -10.94 -22.15 8.81
N LYS A 594 -10.70 -22.42 7.53
CA LYS A 594 -11.06 -23.68 6.86
C LYS A 594 -9.96 -24.11 5.91
N CYS A 595 -9.67 -23.31 4.89
CA CYS A 595 -8.68 -23.75 3.91
C CYS A 595 -7.25 -23.75 4.45
N GLY A 596 -6.87 -22.75 5.27
CA GLY A 596 -5.48 -22.53 5.67
C GLY A 596 -4.58 -21.98 4.55
N LEU A 597 -5.13 -21.77 3.34
CA LEU A 597 -4.38 -21.53 2.09
C LEU A 597 -4.71 -20.20 1.40
N GLY A 598 -5.36 -19.27 2.11
CA GLY A 598 -5.74 -17.98 1.53
C GLY A 598 -6.92 -17.96 0.56
N LYS A 599 -7.53 -19.12 0.29
CA LYS A 599 -8.51 -19.26 -0.81
C LYS A 599 -9.95 -18.93 -0.41
N CYS A 600 -10.40 -19.40 0.75
CA CYS A 600 -11.83 -19.36 1.09
C CYS A 600 -12.32 -18.04 1.72
N GLY A 601 -11.41 -17.16 2.12
CA GLY A 601 -11.74 -15.84 2.70
C GLY A 601 -12.35 -15.86 4.11
N LYS A 602 -12.56 -17.02 4.76
CA LYS A 602 -13.17 -17.06 6.11
C LYS A 602 -12.33 -16.39 7.19
N CYS A 603 -11.01 -16.44 7.07
CA CYS A 603 -10.09 -15.81 8.00
C CYS A 603 -9.65 -14.41 7.56
N ARG A 604 -10.41 -13.79 6.65
CA ARG A 604 -10.08 -12.46 6.14
C ARG A 604 -10.49 -11.38 7.12
N ILE A 605 -9.63 -10.39 7.31
CA ILE A 605 -9.92 -9.15 8.03
C ILE A 605 -9.60 -8.03 7.04
N ASN A 606 -10.62 -7.41 6.45
CA ASN A 606 -10.46 -6.50 5.32
C ASN A 606 -9.58 -7.10 4.19
N ASP A 607 -8.37 -6.58 4.02
CA ASP A 607 -7.39 -6.95 3.01
C ASP A 607 -6.47 -8.11 3.45
N ILE A 608 -6.28 -8.32 4.75
CA ILE A 608 -5.37 -9.34 5.27
C ILE A 608 -6.02 -10.73 5.41
N CYS A 609 -5.22 -11.77 5.18
CA CYS A 609 -5.63 -13.16 5.32
C CYS A 609 -4.84 -13.83 6.46
N VAL A 610 -5.50 -14.07 7.60
CA VAL A 610 -4.80 -14.49 8.84
C VAL A 610 -4.07 -15.83 8.68
N CYS A 611 -4.56 -16.78 7.89
CA CYS A 611 -3.86 -18.06 7.72
C CYS A 611 -2.56 -17.97 6.90
N GLU A 612 -2.39 -16.91 6.11
CA GLU A 612 -1.19 -16.70 5.28
C GLU A 612 -0.20 -15.76 5.96
N CYS A 613 -0.67 -14.62 6.46
CA CYS A 613 0.19 -13.54 6.97
C CYS A 613 0.11 -13.33 8.49
N GLY A 614 -0.77 -14.06 9.17
CA GLY A 614 -0.90 -14.10 10.63
C GLY A 614 -0.61 -15.50 11.16
N PRO A 615 -1.02 -15.89 12.38
CA PRO A 615 -1.91 -15.14 13.26
C PRO A 615 -1.20 -14.08 14.08
N ILE A 616 0.14 -14.07 14.09
CA ILE A 616 0.92 -13.11 14.84
C ILE A 616 1.17 -11.85 14.01
N PHE A 617 0.77 -10.69 14.54
CA PHE A 617 0.97 -9.39 13.92
C PHE A 617 1.55 -8.38 14.91
N SER A 618 2.40 -7.47 14.45
CA SER A 618 2.71 -6.26 15.22
C SER A 618 1.52 -5.30 15.22
N TYR A 619 1.33 -4.56 16.31
CA TYR A 619 0.14 -3.73 16.52
C TYR A 619 0.03 -2.59 15.49
N ASP A 620 1.14 -1.96 15.15
CA ASP A 620 1.24 -0.93 14.09
C ASP A 620 0.67 -1.41 12.75
N ARG A 621 0.87 -2.68 12.40
CA ARG A 621 0.37 -3.29 11.16
C ARG A 621 -1.13 -3.53 11.16
N VAL A 622 -1.77 -3.69 12.31
CA VAL A 622 -3.19 -4.06 12.40
C VAL A 622 -4.09 -3.04 13.09
N ARG A 623 -3.53 -1.98 13.68
CA ARG A 623 -4.31 -0.94 14.41
C ARG A 623 -5.38 -0.25 13.56
N HIS A 624 -5.17 -0.17 12.25
CA HIS A 624 -6.12 0.46 11.32
C HIS A 624 -7.30 -0.47 10.97
N LEU A 625 -7.19 -1.77 11.29
CA LEU A 625 -8.21 -2.77 11.04
C LEU A 625 -9.19 -2.80 12.21
N ARG A 626 -10.26 -2.01 12.15
CA ARG A 626 -11.28 -1.97 13.23
C ARG A 626 -11.82 -3.35 13.57
N GLU A 627 -12.07 -4.19 12.55
CA GLU A 627 -12.55 -5.57 12.76
C GLU A 627 -11.53 -6.48 13.47
N ALA A 628 -10.26 -6.09 13.57
CA ALA A 628 -9.22 -6.84 14.29
C ALA A 628 -9.31 -6.69 15.80
N ILE A 629 -9.59 -5.47 16.30
CA ILE A 629 -9.38 -5.06 17.70
C ILE A 629 -10.66 -4.49 18.35
N GLU A 630 -11.57 -3.91 17.56
CA GLU A 630 -12.71 -3.11 18.04
C GLU A 630 -14.05 -3.71 17.58
N ARG A 631 -14.63 -4.58 18.41
CA ARG A 631 -16.10 -4.66 18.52
C ARG A 631 -16.50 -4.42 19.98
#